data_AF-A0A510JI66-F1
#
_entry.id   AF-A0A510JI66-F1
#
_cell.length_a   1.000
_cell.length_b   1.000
_cell.length_c   1.000
_cell.angle_alpha   90.00
_cell.angle_beta   90.00
_cell.angle_gamma   90.00
#
_symmetry.space_group_name_H-M   'P 1'
#
loop_
_entity.id
_entity.type
_entity.pdbx_description
1 polymer ?
#
loop_
_entity_poly.entity_id
_entity_poly.type
_entity_poly.pdbx_seq_one_letter_code
_entity_poly.pdbx_strand_id
1 'polypeptide(L)'
;MEKYKKFWEAVDIEYTEKEGKRKEKSKYYTKELLEKYGVRKYVNLVLDYELIAFKPLLRCKNIDPETNEEGESLFFELDFSDEMYENGRKKLIWYSEKIHKKKYGKDAKKIEVNYGELDNYIPIISGEPYAYMYISKASNRIVQYSSYSDLEDESKGVYWKWVKLAENFDEFIEKLYVDPKDNKEMSKEEKEQLTKFVDGLLEQLDEER
;
A
#
# COMPACT_ATOMS: atom_id res chain seq x y z
N MET A 1 -25.48 -7.13 -7.25
CA MET A 1 -24.42 -8.09 -6.83
C MET A 1 -23.27 -8.20 -7.81
N GLU A 2 -23.39 -7.82 -9.09
CA GLU A 2 -22.30 -7.95 -10.09
C GLU A 2 -21.02 -7.15 -9.79
N LYS A 3 -21.10 -5.98 -9.13
CA LYS A 3 -19.92 -5.13 -8.89
C LYS A 3 -18.88 -5.69 -7.91
N TYR A 4 -19.23 -6.65 -7.05
CA TYR A 4 -18.27 -7.28 -6.13
C TYR A 4 -17.49 -8.42 -6.78
N LYS A 5 -17.99 -8.96 -7.90
CA LYS A 5 -17.43 -10.17 -8.51
C LYS A 5 -16.00 -9.93 -9.00
N LYS A 6 -15.74 -8.76 -9.61
CA LYS A 6 -14.43 -8.40 -10.16
C LYS A 6 -13.31 -8.28 -9.13
N PHE A 7 -13.61 -7.78 -7.93
CA PHE A 7 -12.60 -7.71 -6.87
C PHE A 7 -12.24 -9.12 -6.40
N TRP A 8 -13.24 -9.93 -6.05
CA TRP A 8 -13.03 -11.30 -5.58
C TRP A 8 -12.47 -12.24 -6.65
N GLU A 9 -12.66 -11.93 -7.94
CA GLU A 9 -12.01 -12.65 -9.06
C GLU A 9 -10.48 -12.53 -9.05
N ALA A 10 -9.94 -11.45 -8.47
CA ALA A 10 -8.51 -11.23 -8.34
C ALA A 10 -7.95 -11.60 -6.95
N VAL A 11 -8.80 -12.02 -6.01
CA VAL A 11 -8.34 -12.45 -4.68
C VAL A 11 -7.87 -13.90 -4.75
N ASP A 12 -6.71 -14.19 -4.17
CA ASP A 12 -6.33 -15.57 -3.85
C ASP A 12 -7.17 -16.05 -2.67
N ILE A 13 -8.35 -16.60 -2.98
CA ILE A 13 -9.36 -16.98 -1.97
C ILE A 13 -8.80 -18.08 -1.05
N GLU A 14 -8.06 -19.05 -1.59
CA GLU A 14 -7.53 -20.16 -0.79
C GLU A 14 -6.54 -19.64 0.26
N TYR A 15 -5.59 -18.80 -0.16
CA TYR A 15 -4.62 -18.20 0.75
C TYR A 15 -5.30 -17.23 1.75
N THR A 16 -6.17 -16.36 1.25
CA THR A 16 -6.86 -15.34 2.06
C THR A 16 -7.75 -15.96 3.15
N GLU A 17 -8.50 -17.01 2.84
CA GLU A 17 -9.32 -17.70 3.86
C GLU A 17 -8.48 -18.45 4.89
N LYS A 18 -7.33 -19.02 4.47
CA LYS A 18 -6.50 -19.85 5.33
C LYS A 18 -5.59 -19.01 6.25
N GLU A 19 -4.91 -18.04 5.67
CA GLU A 19 -3.86 -17.27 6.35
C GLU A 19 -4.32 -15.85 6.69
N GLY A 20 -5.18 -15.26 5.86
CA GLY A 20 -5.58 -13.86 5.96
C GLY A 20 -6.80 -13.59 6.83
N LYS A 21 -7.58 -14.60 7.20
CA LYS A 21 -8.78 -14.44 8.03
C LYS A 21 -8.40 -14.14 9.48
N ARG A 22 -9.09 -13.17 10.08
CA ARG A 22 -8.86 -12.81 11.48
C ARG A 22 -9.22 -13.95 12.42
N LYS A 23 -8.30 -14.25 13.33
CA LYS A 23 -8.54 -15.14 14.48
C LYS A 23 -9.11 -14.38 15.68
N GLU A 24 -8.76 -13.11 15.79
CA GLU A 24 -9.21 -12.19 16.84
C GLU A 24 -9.66 -10.86 16.24
N LYS A 25 -10.50 -10.11 16.96
CA LYS A 25 -10.90 -8.77 16.52
C LYS A 25 -9.69 -7.83 16.56
N SER A 26 -9.57 -6.97 15.56
CA SER A 26 -8.55 -5.91 15.57
C SER A 26 -8.67 -5.02 16.81
N LYS A 27 -7.53 -4.62 17.36
CA LYS A 27 -7.46 -3.59 18.42
C LYS A 27 -7.79 -2.20 17.90
N TYR A 28 -7.58 -1.95 16.61
CA TYR A 28 -7.66 -0.62 16.01
C TYR A 28 -8.87 -0.44 15.10
N TYR A 29 -9.17 -1.44 14.27
CA TYR A 29 -10.24 -1.36 13.29
C TYR A 29 -11.57 -1.80 13.90
N THR A 30 -12.41 -0.84 14.27
CA THR A 30 -13.79 -1.08 14.71
C THR A 30 -14.76 -0.68 13.61
N LYS A 31 -15.94 -1.33 13.57
CA LYS A 31 -17.01 -0.97 12.63
C LYS A 31 -17.36 0.51 12.71
N GLU A 32 -17.50 1.04 13.93
CA GLU A 32 -17.82 2.45 14.17
C GLU A 32 -16.73 3.38 13.60
N LEU A 33 -15.46 3.07 13.83
CA LEU A 33 -14.34 3.85 13.29
C LEU A 33 -14.36 3.84 11.75
N LEU A 34 -14.49 2.66 11.16
CA LEU A 34 -14.47 2.46 9.72
C LEU A 34 -15.63 3.19 9.04
N GLU A 35 -16.86 3.03 9.54
CA GLU A 35 -18.04 3.70 9.00
C GLU A 35 -17.97 5.23 9.17
N LYS A 36 -17.46 5.70 10.31
CA LYS A 36 -17.23 7.13 10.57
C LYS A 36 -16.32 7.76 9.50
N TYR A 37 -15.31 7.04 9.05
CA TYR A 37 -14.33 7.52 8.06
C TYR A 37 -14.55 6.95 6.65
N GLY A 38 -15.80 6.61 6.32
CA GLY A 38 -16.23 6.40 4.94
C GLY A 38 -16.01 4.99 4.38
N VAL A 39 -15.63 4.01 5.21
CA VAL A 39 -15.61 2.60 4.85
C VAL A 39 -16.98 2.01 5.14
N ARG A 40 -17.83 1.81 4.12
CA ARG A 40 -19.22 1.37 4.32
C ARG A 40 -19.47 0.05 3.62
N LYS A 41 -19.26 0.04 2.31
CA LYS A 41 -19.55 -1.08 1.43
C LYS A 41 -18.63 -2.27 1.72
N TYR A 42 -17.35 -1.98 2.00
CA TYR A 42 -16.32 -2.99 2.25
C TYR A 42 -15.88 -3.03 3.72
N VAL A 43 -16.75 -2.64 4.66
CA VAL A 43 -16.40 -2.65 6.10
C VAL A 43 -16.01 -4.04 6.60
N ASN A 44 -16.75 -5.08 6.18
CA ASN A 44 -16.47 -6.46 6.58
C ASN A 44 -15.15 -6.98 6.00
N LEU A 45 -14.67 -6.42 4.89
CA LEU A 45 -13.38 -6.79 4.30
C LEU A 45 -12.24 -6.50 5.29
N VAL A 46 -12.29 -5.35 5.98
CA VAL A 46 -11.30 -4.96 6.99
C VAL A 46 -11.52 -5.68 8.34
N LEU A 47 -12.78 -5.93 8.69
CA LEU A 47 -13.15 -6.55 9.97
C LEU A 47 -12.93 -8.07 10.00
N ASP A 48 -13.14 -8.76 8.87
CA ASP A 48 -13.08 -10.22 8.79
C ASP A 48 -11.69 -10.73 8.41
N TYR A 49 -10.88 -9.89 7.73
CA TYR A 49 -9.54 -10.24 7.26
C TYR A 49 -8.46 -9.32 7.83
N GLU A 50 -7.36 -9.93 8.24
CA GLU A 50 -6.07 -9.31 8.51
C GLU A 50 -5.30 -9.08 7.22
N LEU A 51 -5.43 -9.97 6.25
CA LEU A 51 -4.69 -9.90 5.01
C LEU A 51 -5.53 -10.43 3.86
N ILE A 52 -5.44 -9.79 2.71
CA ILE A 52 -6.10 -10.20 1.47
C ILE A 52 -5.05 -10.24 0.38
N ALA A 53 -4.73 -11.44 -0.08
CA ALA A 53 -3.75 -11.64 -1.13
C ALA A 53 -4.41 -11.57 -2.50
N PHE A 54 -3.71 -11.01 -3.48
CA PHE A 54 -4.19 -10.91 -4.86
C PHE A 54 -3.42 -11.83 -5.81
N LYS A 55 -4.17 -12.45 -6.72
CA LYS A 55 -3.68 -13.22 -7.84
C LYS A 55 -4.62 -13.03 -9.04
N PRO A 56 -4.24 -12.24 -10.06
CA PRO A 56 -2.96 -11.56 -10.27
C PRO A 56 -2.82 -10.26 -9.45
N LEU A 57 -1.67 -9.58 -9.59
CA LEU A 57 -1.42 -8.25 -9.01
C LEU A 57 -2.50 -7.25 -9.45
N LEU A 58 -2.87 -6.36 -8.54
CA LEU A 58 -3.80 -5.27 -8.81
C LEU A 58 -3.08 -3.93 -8.94
N ARG A 59 -3.66 -3.03 -9.72
CA ARG A 59 -3.20 -1.66 -9.95
C ARG A 59 -4.28 -0.67 -9.55
N CYS A 60 -3.86 0.52 -9.11
CA CYS A 60 -4.72 1.67 -8.90
C CYS A 60 -4.06 2.90 -9.53
N LYS A 61 -4.81 3.65 -10.33
CA LYS A 61 -4.36 4.98 -10.73
C LYS A 61 -4.19 5.86 -9.50
N ASN A 62 -3.12 6.65 -9.48
CA ASN A 62 -2.83 7.60 -8.43
C ASN A 62 -2.60 8.99 -9.02
N ILE A 63 -2.75 10.02 -8.19
CA ILE A 63 -2.53 11.41 -8.58
C ILE A 63 -1.63 12.06 -7.54
N ASP A 64 -0.55 12.69 -8.00
CA ASP A 64 0.27 13.58 -7.19
C ASP A 64 -0.54 14.87 -6.90
N PRO A 65 -0.85 15.18 -5.64
CA PRO A 65 -1.66 16.35 -5.31
C PRO A 65 -0.92 17.68 -5.50
N GLU A 66 0.42 17.66 -5.59
CA GLU A 66 1.23 18.87 -5.79
C GLU A 66 1.38 19.20 -7.28
N THR A 67 1.58 18.18 -8.12
CA THR A 67 1.83 18.37 -9.57
C THR A 67 0.63 18.05 -10.46
N ASN A 68 -0.42 17.39 -9.93
CA ASN A 68 -1.51 16.76 -10.67
C ASN A 68 -1.05 15.69 -11.69
N GLU A 69 0.17 15.18 -11.55
CA GLU A 69 0.66 14.09 -12.40
C GLU A 69 -0.08 12.79 -12.06
N GLU A 70 -0.53 12.10 -13.10
CA GLU A 70 -1.09 10.76 -12.97
C GLU A 70 0.04 9.73 -12.90
N GLY A 71 -0.12 8.76 -12.01
CA GLY A 71 0.74 7.59 -11.91
C GLY A 71 -0.08 6.35 -11.61
N GLU A 72 0.62 5.29 -11.20
CA GLU A 72 -0.01 4.02 -10.86
C GLU A 72 0.67 3.41 -9.64
N SER A 73 -0.13 2.82 -8.76
CA SER A 73 0.30 2.06 -7.59
C SER A 73 -0.05 0.59 -7.79
N LEU A 74 0.85 -0.30 -7.39
CA LEU A 74 0.65 -1.75 -7.48
C LEU A 74 0.30 -2.32 -6.09
N PHE A 75 -0.46 -3.41 -6.10
CA PHE A 75 -0.94 -4.08 -4.90
C PHE A 75 -0.85 -5.59 -5.10
N PHE A 76 0.01 -6.22 -4.29
CA PHE A 76 0.08 -7.68 -4.18
C PHE A 76 -0.85 -8.21 -3.08
N GLU A 77 -1.10 -7.40 -2.06
CA GLU A 77 -2.03 -7.70 -0.98
C GLU A 77 -2.59 -6.42 -0.36
N LEU A 78 -3.62 -6.57 0.47
CA LEU A 78 -4.03 -5.57 1.45
C LEU A 78 -3.81 -6.13 2.86
N ASP A 79 -2.95 -5.50 3.64
CA ASP A 79 -2.65 -5.86 5.04
C ASP A 79 -3.31 -4.89 6.03
N PHE A 80 -4.30 -5.40 6.76
CA PHE A 80 -5.07 -4.77 7.82
C PHE A 80 -4.66 -5.28 9.21
N SER A 81 -3.49 -5.88 9.37
CA SER A 81 -3.02 -6.35 10.67
C SER A 81 -2.79 -5.20 11.65
N ASP A 82 -2.92 -5.52 12.95
CA ASP A 82 -2.61 -4.58 14.01
C ASP A 82 -1.12 -4.17 13.99
N GLU A 83 -0.25 -5.07 13.54
CA GLU A 83 1.17 -4.78 13.31
C GLU A 83 1.33 -3.73 12.19
N MET A 84 0.65 -3.92 11.07
CA MET A 84 0.72 -2.97 9.96
C MET A 84 0.18 -1.59 10.34
N TYR A 85 -0.87 -1.56 11.15
CA TYR A 85 -1.39 -0.31 11.71
C TYR A 85 -0.31 0.44 12.50
N GLU A 86 0.38 -0.24 13.42
CA GLU A 86 1.45 0.39 14.22
C GLU A 86 2.66 0.80 13.37
N ASN A 87 3.00 0.04 12.33
CA ASN A 87 4.07 0.40 11.40
C ASN A 87 3.72 1.66 10.60
N GLY A 88 2.47 1.80 10.14
CA GLY A 88 1.97 3.03 9.53
C GLY A 88 2.07 4.24 10.48
N ARG A 89 1.73 4.06 11.77
CA ARG A 89 1.90 5.12 12.78
C ARG A 89 3.36 5.53 12.95
N LYS A 90 4.28 4.56 13.09
CA LYS A 90 5.72 4.85 13.16
C LYS A 90 6.21 5.61 11.94
N LYS A 91 5.66 5.31 10.75
CA LYS A 91 6.00 6.03 9.52
C LYS A 91 5.54 7.48 9.53
N LEU A 92 4.35 7.78 10.07
CA LEU A 92 3.86 9.15 10.25
C LEU A 92 4.70 9.95 11.27
N ILE A 93 5.16 9.30 12.36
CA ILE A 93 6.12 9.90 13.31
C ILE A 93 7.40 10.29 12.56
N TRP A 94 7.98 9.32 11.84
CA TRP A 94 9.20 9.55 11.07
C TRP A 94 9.04 10.67 10.04
N TYR A 95 7.90 10.71 9.33
CA TYR A 95 7.59 11.78 8.38
C TYR A 95 7.55 13.15 9.04
N SER A 96 6.83 13.27 10.17
CA SER A 96 6.71 14.50 10.94
C SER A 96 8.09 15.01 11.40
N GLU A 97 8.94 14.12 11.92
CA GLU A 97 10.30 14.47 12.32
C GLU A 97 11.18 14.88 11.13
N LYS A 98 11.04 14.22 9.98
CA LYS A 98 11.80 14.54 8.77
C LYS A 98 11.45 15.92 8.25
N ILE A 99 10.16 16.27 8.18
CA ILE A 99 9.71 17.61 7.82
C ILE A 99 10.20 18.64 8.83
N HIS A 100 10.09 18.35 10.12
CA HIS A 100 10.57 19.25 11.18
C HIS A 100 12.05 19.57 11.03
N LYS A 101 12.89 18.54 10.85
CA LYS A 101 14.33 18.68 10.61
C LYS A 101 14.61 19.48 9.33
N LYS A 102 13.86 19.24 8.24
CA LYS A 102 13.99 19.99 6.98
C LYS A 102 13.62 21.47 7.15
N LYS A 103 12.57 21.77 7.92
CA LYS A 103 12.06 23.13 8.13
C LYS A 103 12.95 23.98 9.04
N TYR A 104 13.47 23.40 10.13
CA TYR A 104 14.16 24.16 11.18
C TYR A 104 15.68 23.91 11.24
N GLY A 105 16.22 22.95 10.49
CA GLY A 105 17.66 22.70 10.40
C GLY A 105 18.33 22.55 11.76
N LYS A 106 19.32 23.41 12.05
CA LYS A 106 20.08 23.39 13.32
C LYS A 106 19.22 23.71 14.54
N ASP A 107 18.15 24.47 14.37
CA ASP A 107 17.25 24.85 15.48
C ASP A 107 16.15 23.81 15.74
N ALA A 108 16.07 22.73 14.95
CA ALA A 108 15.07 21.68 15.12
C ALA A 108 15.05 21.07 16.54
N LYS A 109 16.19 21.04 17.24
CA LYS A 109 16.27 20.54 18.62
C LYS A 109 15.65 21.47 19.68
N LYS A 110 15.40 22.74 19.34
CA LYS A 110 14.85 23.75 20.25
C LYS A 110 13.34 23.94 20.07
N ILE A 111 12.76 23.31 19.05
CA ILE A 111 11.36 23.47 18.65
C ILE A 111 10.69 22.11 18.75
N GLU A 112 9.52 22.06 19.39
CA GLU A 112 8.72 20.85 19.49
C GLU A 112 8.25 20.37 18.10
N VAL A 113 8.29 19.06 17.88
CA VAL A 113 7.82 18.44 16.64
C VAL A 113 6.30 18.46 16.62
N ASN A 114 5.70 18.96 15.54
CA ASN A 114 4.26 18.85 15.33
C ASN A 114 3.95 17.46 14.76
N TYR A 115 3.23 16.64 15.54
CA TYR A 115 2.80 15.29 15.16
C TYR A 115 1.36 15.22 14.64
N GLY A 116 0.80 16.33 14.16
CA GLY A 116 -0.60 16.40 13.71
C GLY A 116 -0.96 15.39 12.61
N GLU A 117 0.01 14.90 11.85
CA GLU A 117 -0.18 13.80 10.88
C GLU A 117 -0.71 12.52 11.56
N LEU A 118 -0.25 12.18 12.77
CA LEU A 118 -0.74 11.02 13.53
C LEU A 118 -2.21 11.14 13.90
N ASP A 119 -2.65 12.37 14.15
CA ASP A 119 -4.04 12.64 14.53
C ASP A 119 -4.95 12.69 13.32
N ASN A 120 -4.43 12.94 12.12
CA ASN A 120 -5.21 13.17 10.91
C ASN A 120 -5.29 11.95 9.96
N TYR A 121 -4.51 10.90 10.18
CA TYR A 121 -4.47 9.74 9.31
C TYR A 121 -4.72 8.43 10.07
N ILE A 122 -5.48 7.53 9.44
CA ILE A 122 -5.71 6.17 9.91
C ILE A 122 -4.95 5.24 8.97
N PRO A 123 -3.87 4.60 9.41
CA PRO A 123 -3.21 3.56 8.62
C PRO A 123 -4.23 2.47 8.26
N ILE A 124 -4.23 2.00 7.02
CA ILE A 124 -5.14 0.93 6.62
C ILE A 124 -4.53 -0.15 5.75
N ILE A 125 -3.43 0.07 5.01
CA ILE A 125 -2.88 -0.94 4.11
C ILE A 125 -1.39 -0.67 3.82
N SER A 126 -0.53 -1.69 3.73
CA SER A 126 0.75 -1.60 3.02
C SER A 126 0.66 -2.40 1.73
N GLY A 127 0.63 -1.70 0.59
CA GLY A 127 0.78 -2.29 -0.73
C GLY A 127 2.13 -1.84 -1.27
N GLU A 128 2.90 -2.79 -1.83
CA GLU A 128 4.34 -2.70 -2.12
C GLU A 128 5.26 -2.65 -0.88
N PRO A 129 6.44 -3.29 -0.93
CA PRO A 129 7.51 -2.90 -0.04
C PRO A 129 7.73 -1.39 -0.20
N TYR A 130 7.75 -0.67 0.92
CA TYR A 130 8.01 0.78 1.00
C TYR A 130 6.85 1.75 0.70
N ALA A 131 5.59 1.32 0.71
CA ALA A 131 4.47 2.25 0.65
C ALA A 131 3.38 1.98 1.71
N TYR A 132 2.88 3.07 2.30
CA TYR A 132 1.88 3.01 3.37
C TYR A 132 0.63 3.77 2.94
N MET A 133 -0.53 3.17 3.13
CA MET A 133 -1.83 3.78 2.84
C MET A 133 -2.55 4.22 4.09
N TYR A 134 -3.29 5.31 3.93
CA TYR A 134 -4.02 5.93 5.02
C TYR A 134 -5.40 6.43 4.57
N ILE A 135 -6.35 6.41 5.49
CA ILE A 135 -7.57 7.22 5.39
C ILE A 135 -7.27 8.59 5.99
N SER A 136 -7.46 9.64 5.20
CA SER A 136 -7.46 11.02 5.71
C SER A 136 -8.72 11.26 6.54
N LYS A 137 -8.60 11.52 7.84
CA LYS A 137 -9.76 11.80 8.71
C LYS A 137 -10.52 13.07 8.33
N ALA A 138 -9.84 14.02 7.68
CA ALA A 138 -10.44 15.29 7.26
C ALA A 138 -11.33 15.14 6.02
N SER A 139 -11.03 14.18 5.14
CA SER A 139 -11.66 14.08 3.82
C SER A 139 -12.18 12.69 3.46
N ASN A 140 -11.90 11.67 4.28
CA ASN A 140 -12.08 10.25 4.04
C ASN A 140 -11.33 9.70 2.82
N ARG A 141 -10.48 10.51 2.18
CA ARG A 141 -9.68 10.12 1.03
C ARG A 141 -8.71 9.02 1.37
N ILE A 142 -8.47 8.15 0.41
CA ILE A 142 -7.41 7.16 0.46
C ILE A 142 -6.17 7.78 -0.17
N VAL A 143 -5.13 7.88 0.64
CA VAL A 143 -3.82 8.41 0.23
C VAL A 143 -2.75 7.36 0.48
N GLN A 144 -1.68 7.42 -0.30
CA GLN A 144 -0.50 6.58 -0.15
C GLN A 144 0.71 7.48 0.07
N TYR A 145 1.57 7.08 1.00
CA TYR A 145 2.89 7.67 1.22
C TYR A 145 3.94 6.66 0.78
N SER A 146 4.52 6.90 -0.39
CA SER A 146 5.43 5.96 -1.05
C SER A 146 6.81 6.57 -1.25
N SER A 147 7.82 5.71 -1.27
CA SER A 147 9.14 6.06 -1.77
C SER A 147 9.17 6.01 -3.29
N TYR A 148 9.78 7.01 -3.90
CA TYR A 148 10.02 7.10 -5.33
C TYR A 148 11.53 7.29 -5.55
N SER A 149 12.05 6.64 -6.58
CA SER A 149 13.35 6.96 -7.16
C SER A 149 13.12 7.57 -8.52
N ASP A 150 13.76 8.71 -8.78
CA ASP A 150 13.82 9.23 -10.15
C ASP A 150 14.81 8.37 -10.95
N LEU A 151 14.27 7.54 -11.86
CA LEU A 151 15.08 6.66 -12.72
C LEU A 151 15.82 7.44 -13.81
N GLU A 152 15.37 8.66 -14.13
CA GLU A 152 16.04 9.54 -15.10
C GLU A 152 17.14 10.39 -14.43
N ASP A 153 17.03 10.62 -13.12
CA ASP A 153 18.01 11.36 -12.33
C ASP A 153 18.32 10.67 -10.99
N GLU A 154 19.21 9.68 -11.06
CA GLU A 154 19.71 8.93 -9.88
C GLU A 154 20.31 9.84 -8.79
N SER A 155 20.74 11.07 -9.14
CA SER A 155 21.30 12.02 -8.18
C SER A 155 20.27 12.58 -7.20
N LYS A 156 18.98 12.52 -7.54
CA LYS A 156 17.87 12.88 -6.65
C LYS A 156 17.63 11.84 -5.55
N GLY A 157 18.16 10.62 -5.73
CA GLY A 157 18.00 9.51 -4.79
C GLY A 157 16.54 9.14 -4.53
N VAL A 158 16.32 8.40 -3.44
CA VAL A 158 14.97 8.02 -3.00
C VAL A 158 14.33 9.17 -2.24
N TYR A 159 13.21 9.69 -2.75
CA TYR A 159 12.37 10.66 -2.08
C TYR A 159 11.01 10.06 -1.73
N TRP A 160 10.24 10.75 -0.88
CA TRP A 160 8.93 10.28 -0.44
C TRP A 160 7.88 11.34 -0.72
N LYS A 161 6.73 10.92 -1.24
CA LYS A 161 5.60 11.82 -1.50
C LYS A 161 4.27 11.18 -1.19
N TRP A 162 3.28 12.04 -0.98
CA TRP A 162 1.88 11.65 -0.86
C TRP A 162 1.25 11.60 -2.24
N VAL A 163 0.47 10.57 -2.50
CA VAL A 163 -0.39 10.47 -3.69
C VAL A 163 -1.80 10.13 -3.27
N LYS A 164 -2.79 10.62 -4.03
CA LYS A 164 -4.20 10.30 -3.85
C LYS A 164 -4.55 9.07 -4.68
N LEU A 165 -5.17 8.07 -4.05
CA LEU A 165 -5.67 6.86 -4.71
C LEU A 165 -7.18 6.95 -5.01
N ALA A 166 -7.97 7.42 -4.06
CA ALA A 166 -9.43 7.52 -4.19
C ALA A 166 -10.05 8.55 -3.25
N GLU A 167 -11.30 8.93 -3.49
CA GLU A 167 -12.04 9.84 -2.60
C GLU A 167 -12.54 9.14 -1.33
N ASN A 168 -12.65 7.81 -1.34
CA ASN A 168 -12.94 6.99 -0.15
C ASN A 168 -12.51 5.53 -0.36
N PHE A 169 -12.58 4.73 0.72
CA PHE A 169 -12.17 3.32 0.69
C PHE A 169 -13.00 2.47 -0.27
N ASP A 170 -14.31 2.69 -0.30
CA ASP A 170 -15.19 1.89 -1.14
C ASP A 170 -14.87 2.11 -2.63
N GLU A 171 -14.61 3.36 -3.02
CA GLU A 171 -14.15 3.72 -4.36
C GLU A 171 -12.76 3.15 -4.65
N PHE A 172 -11.84 3.16 -3.69
CA PHE A 172 -10.51 2.56 -3.85
C PHE A 172 -10.63 1.09 -4.25
N ILE A 173 -11.41 0.29 -3.50
CA ILE A 173 -11.61 -1.13 -3.82
C ILE A 173 -12.26 -1.32 -5.20
N GLU A 174 -13.21 -0.47 -5.58
CA GLU A 174 -13.89 -0.53 -6.88
C GLU A 174 -13.00 -0.14 -8.07
N LYS A 175 -11.96 0.67 -7.83
CA LYS A 175 -11.02 1.13 -8.86
C LYS A 175 -9.85 0.21 -9.09
N LEU A 176 -9.61 -0.79 -8.23
CA LEU A 176 -8.55 -1.76 -8.45
C LEU A 176 -8.80 -2.54 -9.75
N TYR A 177 -7.76 -2.70 -10.55
CA TYR A 177 -7.83 -3.45 -11.81
C TYR A 177 -6.56 -4.26 -12.07
N VAL A 178 -6.68 -5.24 -12.96
CA VAL A 178 -5.56 -5.99 -13.52
C VAL A 178 -5.15 -5.31 -14.83
N ASP A 179 -3.87 -4.97 -15.00
CA ASP A 179 -3.40 -4.53 -16.32
C ASP A 179 -3.44 -5.75 -17.26
N PRO A 180 -4.09 -5.64 -18.44
CA PRO A 180 -4.10 -6.70 -19.44
C PRO A 180 -2.70 -7.26 -19.78
N LYS A 181 -1.63 -6.47 -19.63
CA LYS A 181 -0.25 -6.90 -19.80
C LYS A 181 0.19 -7.93 -18.75
N ASP A 182 -0.28 -7.81 -17.52
CA ASP A 182 0.05 -8.73 -16.42
C ASP A 182 -0.67 -10.08 -16.56
N ASN A 183 -1.70 -10.13 -17.42
CA ASN A 183 -2.49 -11.33 -17.72
C ASN A 183 -1.99 -12.08 -18.97
N LYS A 184 -0.89 -11.67 -19.59
CA LYS A 184 -0.25 -12.47 -20.64
C LYS A 184 0.43 -13.66 -19.99
N GLU A 185 -0.04 -14.87 -20.32
CA GLU A 185 0.74 -16.07 -20.07
C GLU A 185 2.12 -15.89 -20.72
N MET A 186 3.18 -16.00 -19.92
CA MET A 186 4.54 -16.09 -20.48
C MET A 186 4.56 -17.22 -21.51
N SER A 187 5.08 -16.89 -22.70
CA SER A 187 5.38 -17.88 -23.72
C SER A 187 6.32 -18.94 -23.18
N LYS A 188 6.35 -20.11 -23.83
CA LYS A 188 7.26 -21.20 -23.46
C LYS A 188 8.73 -20.74 -23.46
N GLU A 189 9.09 -19.87 -24.41
CA GLU A 189 10.44 -19.32 -24.55
C GLU A 189 10.80 -18.35 -23.41
N GLU A 190 9.88 -17.46 -23.00
CA GLU A 190 10.08 -16.58 -21.85
C GLU A 190 10.24 -17.38 -20.54
N LYS A 191 9.45 -18.44 -20.36
CA LYS A 191 9.59 -19.35 -19.21
C LYS A 191 10.95 -20.04 -19.20
N GLU A 192 11.39 -20.58 -20.33
CA GLU A 192 12.71 -21.25 -20.44
C GLU A 192 13.88 -20.28 -20.20
N GLN A 193 13.78 -19.03 -20.66
CA GLN A 193 14.79 -18.00 -20.40
C GLN A 193 14.83 -17.61 -18.93
N LEU A 194 13.67 -17.42 -18.30
CA LEU A 194 13.57 -17.07 -16.88
C LEU A 194 14.13 -18.19 -15.99
N THR A 195 13.81 -19.45 -16.29
CA THR A 195 14.37 -20.62 -15.58
C THR A 195 15.89 -20.65 -15.68
N LYS A 196 16.46 -20.51 -16.88
CA LYS A 196 17.92 -20.46 -17.06
C LYS A 196 18.59 -19.32 -16.30
N PHE A 197 17.93 -18.15 -16.26
CA PHE A 197 18.44 -17.00 -15.52
C PHE A 197 18.45 -17.24 -14.01
N VAL A 198 17.36 -17.79 -13.45
CA VAL A 198 17.26 -18.13 -12.02
C VAL A 198 18.25 -19.21 -11.64
N ASP A 199 18.37 -20.26 -12.45
CA ASP A 199 19.33 -21.35 -12.21
C ASP A 199 20.77 -20.82 -12.18
N GLY A 200 21.14 -19.94 -13.12
CA GLY A 200 22.46 -19.31 -13.13
C GLY A 200 22.75 -18.40 -11.94
N LEU A 201 21.72 -17.71 -11.40
CA LEU A 201 21.84 -16.92 -10.17
C LEU A 201 22.05 -17.81 -8.93
N LEU A 202 21.37 -18.95 -8.87
CA LEU A 202 21.52 -19.90 -7.77
C LEU A 202 22.91 -20.56 -7.78
N GLU A 203 23.43 -20.92 -8.96
CA GLU A 203 24.80 -21.43 -9.10
C GLU A 203 25.85 -20.41 -8.62
N GLN A 204 25.70 -19.13 -8.96
CA GLN A 204 26.60 -18.07 -8.48
C GLN A 204 26.57 -17.90 -6.96
N LEU A 205 25.40 -18.01 -6.33
CA LEU A 205 25.26 -17.92 -4.87
C LEU A 205 25.87 -19.12 -4.14
N ASP A 206 25.87 -20.30 -4.75
CA ASP A 206 26.51 -21.49 -4.19
C ASP A 206 28.04 -21.47 -4.38
N GLU A 207 28.56 -20.81 -5.42
CA GLU A 207 30.01 -20.62 -5.61
C GLU A 207 30.63 -19.57 -4.67
N GLU A 208 29.84 -18.63 -4.15
CA GLU A 208 30.28 -17.60 -3.19
C GLU A 208 30.26 -18.06 -1.72
N ARG A 209 30.01 -19.35 -1.45
CA ARG A 209 29.82 -19.93 -0.11
C ARG A 209 30.97 -20.82 0.37
#